data_AF-A0A3E0X3D4-F1
#
_entry.id   AF-A0A3E0X3D4-F1
#
_cell.length_a   1.000
_cell.length_b   1.000
_cell.length_c   1.000
_cell.angle_alpha   90.00
_cell.angle_beta   90.00
_cell.angle_gamma   90.00
#
_symmetry.space_group_name_H-M   'P 1'
#
loop_
_entity.id
_entity.type
_entity.pdbx_description
1 polymer ?
#
loop_
_entity_poly.entity_id
_entity_poly.type
_entity_poly.pdbx_seq_one_letter_code
_entity_poly.pdbx_strand_id
1 'polypeptide(L)'
;MRHAAKLERHSDHTQFKRTIIGPLAYRWRAEDALNTGNVDDMLKHVEAALALGFSSFSSPLRSQLLQYRAYAHAARGNKTAAHLDIREAMKLRTGPDGEHYVLHSLILLGATHGLLGEDKAAEAALTEAVETSLEVDAPYPISGAYAYRAWLFIRQQRTDEAMADCRQFWN
;
A
#
# COMPACT_ATOMS: atom_id res chain seq x y z
N MET A 1 -10.29 14.57 -14.62
CA MET A 1 -10.14 13.35 -15.45
C MET A 1 -9.74 13.60 -16.91
N ARG A 2 -10.12 14.70 -17.60
CA ARG A 2 -9.79 14.90 -19.04
C ARG A 2 -8.33 15.25 -19.39
N HIS A 3 -7.49 15.64 -18.43
CA HIS A 3 -6.09 16.01 -18.71
C HIS A 3 -5.10 14.83 -18.64
N ALA A 4 -5.34 13.82 -17.79
CA ALA A 4 -4.47 12.64 -17.71
C ALA A 4 -4.54 11.77 -18.98
N ALA A 5 -5.74 11.58 -19.53
CA ALA A 5 -5.97 10.86 -20.79
C ALA A 5 -5.42 11.58 -22.04
N LYS A 6 -5.03 12.85 -21.91
CA LYS A 6 -4.46 13.66 -23.01
C LYS A 6 -2.93 13.52 -23.09
N LEU A 7 -2.27 13.25 -21.96
CA LEU A 7 -0.84 12.96 -21.89
C LEU A 7 -0.50 11.59 -22.50
N GLU A 8 -1.41 10.62 -22.41
CA GLU A 8 -1.21 9.26 -22.97
C GLU A 8 -1.15 9.20 -24.50
N ARG A 9 -1.75 10.16 -25.20
CA ARG A 9 -1.86 10.10 -26.67
C ARG A 9 -0.66 10.65 -27.41
N HIS A 10 0.31 11.29 -26.74
CA HIS A 10 1.41 12.01 -27.41
C HIS A 10 2.83 11.65 -26.92
N SER A 11 2.98 10.72 -25.98
CA SER A 11 4.31 10.24 -25.61
C SER A 11 4.59 8.92 -26.30
N ASP A 12 5.56 8.92 -27.21
CA ASP A 12 6.34 7.74 -27.54
C ASP A 12 6.64 6.98 -26.24
N HIS A 13 6.04 5.79 -26.09
CA HIS A 13 5.91 5.08 -24.81
C HIS A 13 7.24 4.76 -24.11
N THR A 14 8.38 4.98 -24.78
CA THR A 14 9.72 4.68 -24.29
C THR A 14 10.39 5.86 -23.60
N GLN A 15 10.11 7.11 -24.03
CA GLN A 15 10.77 8.29 -23.44
C GLN A 15 10.13 8.66 -22.08
N PHE A 16 8.80 8.63 -21.98
CA PHE A 16 8.08 8.94 -20.73
C PHE A 16 8.45 7.97 -19.60
N LYS A 17 8.58 6.67 -19.90
CA LYS A 17 8.97 5.62 -18.94
C LYS A 17 10.38 5.80 -18.38
N ARG A 18 11.25 6.55 -19.07
CA ARG A 18 12.64 6.84 -18.64
C ARG A 18 12.77 8.14 -17.85
N THR A 19 11.68 8.87 -17.65
CA THR A 19 11.66 10.07 -16.80
C THR A 19 11.36 9.72 -15.34
N ILE A 20 11.66 10.62 -14.41
CA ILE A 20 11.26 10.50 -12.99
C ILE A 20 9.73 10.39 -12.80
N ILE A 21 8.94 10.81 -13.80
CA ILE A 21 7.48 10.79 -13.76
C ILE A 21 6.91 9.39 -14.06
N GLY A 22 7.62 8.59 -14.86
CA GLY A 22 7.18 7.25 -15.24
C GLY A 22 6.89 6.33 -14.03
N PRO A 23 7.87 6.12 -13.13
CA PRO A 23 7.69 5.45 -11.84
C PRO A 23 6.48 5.93 -11.02
N LEU A 24 6.29 7.25 -10.91
CA LEU A 24 5.19 7.84 -10.15
C LEU A 24 3.83 7.57 -10.80
N ALA A 25 3.75 7.59 -12.13
CA ALA A 25 2.52 7.29 -12.86
C ALA A 25 2.07 5.83 -12.65
N TYR A 26 3.02 4.88 -12.59
CA TYR A 26 2.67 3.50 -12.26
C TYR A 26 2.23 3.34 -10.81
N ARG A 27 2.86 4.05 -9.86
CA ARG A 27 2.41 4.07 -8.47
C ARG A 27 0.96 4.54 -8.36
N TRP A 28 0.62 5.67 -8.99
CA TRP A 28 -0.76 6.18 -8.97
C TRP A 28 -1.78 5.21 -9.55
N ARG A 29 -1.40 4.46 -10.60
CA ARG A 29 -2.28 3.41 -11.14
C ARG A 29 -2.44 2.21 -10.21
N ALA A 30 -1.38 1.84 -9.49
CA ALA A 30 -1.48 0.82 -8.46
C ALA A 30 -2.40 1.26 -7.31
N GLU A 31 -2.32 2.52 -6.89
CA GLU A 31 -3.22 3.11 -5.88
C GLU A 31 -4.68 3.13 -6.36
N ASP A 32 -4.95 3.52 -7.61
CA ASP A 32 -6.30 3.51 -8.19
C ASP A 32 -6.87 2.08 -8.28
N ALA A 33 -6.05 1.12 -8.70
CA ALA A 33 -6.42 -0.29 -8.73
C ALA A 33 -6.69 -0.86 -7.33
N LEU A 34 -5.90 -0.46 -6.32
CA LEU A 34 -6.15 -0.81 -4.91
C LEU A 34 -7.49 -0.26 -4.44
N ASN A 35 -7.78 1.02 -4.70
CA ASN A 35 -9.01 1.68 -4.28
C ASN A 35 -10.27 1.09 -4.94
N THR A 36 -10.11 0.49 -6.12
CA THR A 36 -11.20 -0.20 -6.84
C THR A 36 -11.27 -1.69 -6.57
N GLY A 37 -10.38 -2.23 -5.73
CA GLY A 37 -10.30 -3.66 -5.42
C GLY A 37 -9.80 -4.53 -6.57
N ASN A 38 -9.28 -3.93 -7.64
CA ASN A 38 -8.77 -4.65 -8.81
C ASN A 38 -7.31 -5.07 -8.59
N VAL A 39 -7.15 -6.17 -7.85
CA VAL A 39 -5.84 -6.72 -7.47
C VAL A 39 -4.98 -7.08 -8.68
N ASP A 40 -5.60 -7.53 -9.78
CA ASP A 40 -4.89 -7.98 -10.97
C ASP A 40 -4.25 -6.81 -11.73
N ASP A 41 -5.00 -5.71 -11.90
CA ASP A 41 -4.45 -4.49 -12.49
C ASP A 41 -3.41 -3.84 -11.57
N MET A 42 -3.60 -3.91 -10.24
CA MET A 42 -2.59 -3.43 -9.30
C MET A 42 -1.26 -4.17 -9.50
N LEU A 43 -1.29 -5.51 -9.53
CA LEU A 43 -0.08 -6.31 -9.72
C LEU A 43 0.59 -6.00 -11.06
N LYS A 44 -0.19 -5.92 -12.14
CA LYS A 44 0.30 -5.59 -13.48
C LYS A 44 1.05 -4.26 -13.50
N HIS A 45 0.49 -3.21 -12.88
CA HIS A 45 1.14 -1.90 -12.84
C HIS A 45 2.39 -1.87 -11.98
N VAL A 46 2.37 -2.59 -10.85
CA VAL A 46 3.52 -2.69 -9.95
C VAL A 46 4.67 -3.47 -10.58
N GLU A 47 4.39 -4.59 -11.25
CA GLU A 47 5.40 -5.36 -11.97
C GLU A 47 6.00 -4.55 -13.13
N ALA A 48 5.15 -3.84 -13.89
CA ALA A 48 5.61 -2.95 -14.94
C ALA A 48 6.52 -1.83 -14.41
N ALA A 49 6.23 -1.30 -13.21
CA ALA A 49 7.10 -0.34 -12.55
C ALA A 49 8.44 -0.99 -12.15
N LEU A 50 8.41 -2.09 -11.38
CA LEU A 50 9.62 -2.74 -10.88
C LEU A 50 10.54 -3.22 -12.01
N ALA A 51 10.00 -3.52 -13.20
CA ALA A 51 10.76 -3.85 -14.41
C ALA A 51 11.56 -2.67 -15.01
N LEU A 52 11.26 -1.41 -14.65
CA LEU A 52 12.02 -0.23 -15.09
C LEU A 52 13.42 -0.11 -14.46
N GLY A 53 13.79 -1.03 -13.57
CA GLY A 53 15.13 -1.14 -12.99
C GLY A 53 15.38 -0.22 -11.78
N PHE A 54 16.40 -0.56 -10.99
CA PHE A 54 16.72 0.11 -9.71
C PHE A 54 17.07 1.60 -9.84
N SER A 55 17.75 2.01 -10.90
CA SER A 55 18.16 3.41 -11.11
C SER A 55 16.98 4.37 -11.31
N SER A 56 15.78 3.84 -11.58
CA SER A 56 14.56 4.61 -11.80
C SER A 56 13.80 4.92 -10.50
N PHE A 57 14.21 4.38 -9.35
CA PHE A 57 13.46 4.49 -8.10
C PHE A 57 14.32 5.02 -6.95
N SER A 58 13.74 5.91 -6.14
CA SER A 58 14.22 6.13 -4.78
C SER A 58 13.89 4.91 -3.91
N SER A 59 14.68 4.65 -2.87
CA SER A 59 14.44 3.55 -1.91
C SER A 59 13.00 3.57 -1.35
N PRO A 60 12.42 4.73 -0.98
CA PRO A 60 11.03 4.79 -0.52
C PRO A 60 10.01 4.37 -1.59
N LEU A 61 10.17 4.82 -2.84
CA LEU A 61 9.24 4.46 -3.91
C LEU A 61 9.31 2.96 -4.24
N ARG A 62 10.51 2.38 -4.23
CA ARG A 62 10.69 0.94 -4.41
C ARG A 62 10.06 0.16 -3.27
N SER A 63 10.24 0.58 -2.02
CA SER A 63 9.61 -0.01 -0.84
C SER A 63 8.08 -0.02 -0.98
N GLN A 64 7.49 1.10 -1.39
CA GLN A 64 6.05 1.23 -1.59
C GLN A 64 5.52 0.30 -2.69
N LEU A 65 6.21 0.21 -3.83
CA LEU A 65 5.85 -0.73 -4.89
C LEU A 65 5.90 -2.19 -4.44
N LEU A 66 6.92 -2.56 -3.66
CA LEU A 66 7.01 -3.90 -3.07
C LEU A 66 5.85 -4.17 -2.10
N GLN A 67 5.39 -3.19 -1.33
CA GLN A 67 4.22 -3.35 -0.46
C GLN A 67 2.93 -3.57 -1.23
N TYR A 68 2.69 -2.84 -2.33
CA TYR A 68 1.56 -3.13 -3.20
C TYR A 68 1.64 -4.54 -3.81
N ARG A 69 2.84 -4.96 -4.23
CA ARG A 69 3.04 -6.32 -4.74
C ARG A 69 2.76 -7.38 -3.68
N ALA A 70 3.23 -7.14 -2.45
CA ALA A 70 2.97 -8.02 -1.32
C ALA A 70 1.48 -8.17 -1.04
N TYR A 71 0.74 -7.05 -1.03
CA TYR A 71 -0.70 -7.05 -0.87
C TYR A 71 -1.38 -7.87 -1.98
N ALA A 72 -1.01 -7.65 -3.25
CA ALA A 72 -1.57 -8.42 -4.37
C ALA A 72 -1.29 -9.92 -4.25
N HIS A 73 -0.07 -10.30 -3.88
CA HIS A 73 0.28 -11.68 -3.65
C HIS A 73 -0.51 -12.29 -2.48
N ALA A 74 -0.68 -11.56 -1.38
CA ALA A 74 -1.48 -12.01 -0.24
C ALA A 74 -2.96 -12.17 -0.61
N ALA A 75 -3.54 -11.23 -1.34
CA ALA A 75 -4.93 -11.30 -1.83
C ALA A 75 -5.17 -12.51 -2.75
N ARG A 76 -4.13 -12.97 -3.46
CA ARG A 76 -4.15 -14.19 -4.29
C ARG A 76 -3.77 -15.46 -3.54
N GLY A 77 -3.53 -15.39 -2.23
CA GLY A 77 -3.10 -16.53 -1.41
C GLY A 77 -1.64 -16.95 -1.62
N ASN A 78 -0.83 -16.19 -2.36
CA ASN A 78 0.59 -16.49 -2.57
C ASN A 78 1.44 -15.98 -1.39
N LYS A 79 1.37 -16.72 -0.29
CA LYS A 79 2.02 -16.36 0.98
C LYS A 79 3.54 -16.18 0.86
N THR A 80 4.23 -17.06 0.14
CA THR A 80 5.69 -17.00 -0.01
C THR A 80 6.12 -15.72 -0.71
N ALA A 81 5.48 -15.36 -1.83
CA ALA A 81 5.81 -14.14 -2.56
C ALA A 81 5.51 -12.88 -1.75
N ALA A 82 4.37 -12.86 -1.04
CA ALA A 82 4.01 -11.74 -0.17
C ALA A 82 5.07 -11.47 0.92
N HIS A 83 5.56 -12.52 1.59
CA HIS A 83 6.59 -12.35 2.62
C HIS A 83 7.94 -11.90 2.08
N LEU A 84 8.35 -12.40 0.90
CA LEU A 84 9.58 -11.95 0.26
C LEU A 84 9.53 -10.44 -0.01
N ASP A 85 8.40 -9.96 -0.51
CA ASP A 85 8.18 -8.55 -0.79
C ASP A 85 8.11 -7.70 0.48
N ILE A 86 7.41 -8.14 1.52
CA ILE A 86 7.40 -7.46 2.84
C ILE A 86 8.83 -7.32 3.36
N ARG A 87 9.60 -8.41 3.39
CA ARG A 87 10.96 -8.41 3.91
C ARG A 87 11.84 -7.43 3.14
N GLU A 88 11.75 -7.42 1.82
CA GLU A 88 12.55 -6.52 0.99
C GLU A 88 12.10 -5.05 1.15
N ALA A 89 10.80 -4.80 1.21
CA ALA A 89 10.25 -3.46 1.43
C ALA A 89 10.72 -2.85 2.76
N MET A 90 10.78 -3.67 3.82
CA MET A 90 11.21 -3.22 5.15
C MET A 90 12.71 -2.90 5.20
N LYS A 91 13.57 -3.68 4.52
CA LYS A 91 15.01 -3.36 4.41
C LYS A 91 15.28 -2.00 3.75
N LEU A 92 14.43 -1.61 2.79
CA LEU A 92 14.56 -0.33 2.09
C LEU A 92 14.14 0.88 2.95
N ARG A 93 13.50 0.64 4.10
CA ARG A 93 13.02 1.69 5.03
C ARG A 93 13.96 1.97 6.19
N THR A 94 14.93 1.10 6.46
CA THR A 94 15.94 1.31 7.51
C THR A 94 17.08 2.24 7.08
N GLY A 95 16.88 3.06 6.04
CA GLY A 95 17.84 4.05 5.55
C GLY A 95 17.48 5.49 5.96
N PRO A 96 18.39 6.47 5.80
CA PRO A 96 18.19 7.86 6.21
C PRO A 96 16.97 8.56 5.59
N ASP A 97 16.42 8.03 4.49
CA ASP A 97 15.29 8.60 3.75
C ASP A 97 13.92 7.96 4.11
N GLY A 98 13.86 7.11 5.15
CA GLY A 98 12.75 6.19 5.43
C GLY A 98 11.49 6.79 6.08
N GLU A 99 11.53 8.04 6.56
CA GLU A 99 10.53 8.57 7.49
C GLU A 99 9.21 9.06 6.83
N HIS A 100 9.22 9.40 5.54
CA HIS A 100 8.09 10.14 4.93
C HIS A 100 6.83 9.33 4.57
N TYR A 101 6.82 8.00 4.70
CA TYR A 101 5.67 7.17 4.31
C TYR A 101 5.37 6.04 5.29
N VAL A 102 5.59 6.26 6.59
CA VAL A 102 5.38 5.23 7.63
C VAL A 102 3.91 4.80 7.72
N LEU A 103 2.96 5.75 7.73
CA LEU A 103 1.53 5.45 7.87
C LEU A 103 0.98 4.54 6.77
N HIS A 104 1.15 4.93 5.50
CA HIS A 104 0.60 4.17 4.38
C HIS A 104 1.14 2.73 4.33
N SER A 105 2.41 2.56 4.69
CA SER A 105 2.99 1.22 4.79
C SER A 105 2.54 0.41 5.98
N LEU A 106 2.32 1.02 7.14
CA LEU A 106 1.79 0.29 8.28
C LEU A 106 0.39 -0.23 7.96
N ILE A 107 -0.42 0.58 7.28
CA ILE A 107 -1.75 0.18 6.80
C ILE A 107 -1.64 -0.99 5.81
N LEU A 108 -0.79 -0.87 4.77
CA LEU A 108 -0.62 -1.95 3.79
C LEU A 108 -0.02 -3.21 4.42
N LEU A 109 0.94 -3.07 5.33
CA LEU A 109 1.56 -4.19 6.04
C LEU A 109 0.51 -4.92 6.87
N GLY A 110 -0.28 -4.18 7.64
CA GLY A 110 -1.38 -4.71 8.43
C GLY A 110 -2.43 -5.42 7.59
N ALA A 111 -2.87 -4.79 6.50
CA ALA A 111 -3.80 -5.39 5.56
C ALA A 111 -3.25 -6.67 4.91
N THR A 112 -1.97 -6.66 4.53
CA THR A 112 -1.29 -7.82 3.93
C THR A 112 -1.20 -8.97 4.92
N HIS A 113 -0.76 -8.74 6.16
CA HIS A 113 -0.78 -9.76 7.22
C HIS A 113 -2.19 -10.27 7.48
N GLY A 114 -3.18 -9.38 7.47
CA GLY A 114 -4.59 -9.76 7.61
C GLY A 114 -5.02 -10.72 6.52
N LEU A 115 -4.72 -10.43 5.25
CA LEU A 115 -5.01 -11.33 4.12
C LEU A 115 -4.31 -12.68 4.22
N LEU A 116 -3.11 -12.74 4.83
CA LEU A 116 -2.36 -13.96 5.09
C LEU A 116 -2.84 -14.76 6.31
N GLY A 117 -3.84 -14.27 7.04
CA GLY A 117 -4.35 -14.87 8.28
C GLY A 117 -3.44 -14.67 9.50
N GLU A 118 -2.55 -13.67 9.45
CA GLU A 118 -1.57 -13.38 10.49
C GLU A 118 -2.08 -12.30 11.44
N ASP A 119 -3.17 -12.64 12.12
CA ASP A 119 -4.01 -11.70 12.88
C ASP A 119 -3.23 -10.81 13.85
N LYS A 120 -2.32 -11.38 14.63
CA LYS A 120 -1.51 -10.62 15.60
C LYS A 120 -0.60 -9.60 14.93
N ALA A 121 0.03 -9.98 13.83
CA ALA A 121 0.91 -9.08 13.08
C ALA A 121 0.11 -7.99 12.37
N ALA A 122 -1.07 -8.35 11.86
CA ALA A 122 -2.01 -7.42 11.26
C ALA A 122 -2.49 -6.36 12.27
N GLU A 123 -2.96 -6.79 13.44
CA GLU A 123 -3.46 -5.92 14.50
C GLU A 123 -2.38 -4.99 15.02
N ALA A 124 -1.15 -5.49 15.23
CA ALA A 124 -0.03 -4.68 15.67
C ALA A 124 0.28 -3.55 14.67
N ALA A 125 0.44 -3.87 13.39
CA ALA A 125 0.75 -2.87 12.36
C ALA A 125 -0.39 -1.85 12.16
N LEU A 126 -1.65 -2.29 12.23
CA LEU A 126 -2.80 -1.39 12.10
C LEU A 126 -2.98 -0.49 13.32
N THR A 127 -2.66 -0.99 14.52
CA THR A 127 -2.70 -0.20 15.75
C THR A 127 -1.61 0.85 15.74
N GLU A 128 -0.38 0.49 15.38
CA GLU A 128 0.71 1.44 15.18
C GLU A 128 0.34 2.50 14.14
N ALA A 129 -0.31 2.10 13.03
CA ALA A 129 -0.80 3.05 12.03
C ALA A 129 -1.80 4.06 12.61
N VAL A 130 -2.73 3.63 13.45
CA VAL A 130 -3.71 4.51 14.10
C VAL A 130 -3.00 5.46 15.07
N GLU A 131 -2.15 4.93 15.95
CA GLU A 131 -1.43 5.72 16.96
C GLU A 131 -0.55 6.78 16.30
N THR A 132 0.29 6.39 15.35
CA THR A 132 1.14 7.34 14.60
C THR A 132 0.29 8.37 13.87
N SER A 133 -0.88 8.00 13.33
CA SER A 133 -1.72 8.94 12.58
C SER A 133 -2.35 10.00 13.48
N LEU A 134 -2.69 9.64 14.72
CA LEU A 134 -3.17 10.55 15.74
C LEU A 134 -2.06 11.48 16.25
N GLU A 135 -0.85 10.95 16.45
CA GLU A 135 0.30 11.72 16.91
C GLU A 135 0.71 12.84 15.95
N VAL A 136 0.65 12.57 14.64
CA VAL A 136 1.09 13.51 13.60
C VAL A 136 -0.05 14.34 12.98
N ASP A 137 -1.26 14.25 13.55
CA ASP A 137 -2.49 14.91 13.06
C ASP A 137 -2.69 14.71 11.54
N ALA A 138 -2.61 13.46 11.08
CA ALA A 138 -2.82 13.08 9.69
C ALA A 138 -4.21 12.45 9.52
N PRO A 139 -5.29 13.23 9.33
CA PRO A 139 -6.65 12.72 9.34
C PRO A 139 -6.99 11.85 8.11
N TYR A 140 -6.24 11.96 7.03
CA TYR A 140 -6.55 11.25 5.79
C TYR A 140 -6.27 9.72 5.85
N PRO A 141 -5.04 9.27 6.18
CA PRO A 141 -4.71 7.84 6.19
C PRO A 141 -5.38 7.04 7.32
N ILE A 142 -5.77 7.69 8.43
CA ILE A 142 -6.34 6.99 9.60
C ILE A 142 -7.59 6.17 9.26
N SER A 143 -8.38 6.65 8.31
CA SER A 143 -9.59 5.99 7.81
C SER A 143 -9.29 4.59 7.26
N GLY A 144 -8.19 4.44 6.51
CA GLY A 144 -7.75 3.15 6.00
C GLY A 144 -7.30 2.20 7.11
N ALA A 145 -6.62 2.71 8.14
CA ALA A 145 -6.21 1.93 9.30
C ALA A 145 -7.43 1.38 10.07
N TYR A 146 -8.40 2.24 10.37
CA TYR A 146 -9.66 1.84 11.01
C TYR A 146 -10.45 0.84 10.18
N ALA A 147 -10.54 1.02 8.85
CA ALA A 147 -11.28 0.11 7.98
C ALA A 147 -10.70 -1.31 8.03
N TYR A 148 -9.37 -1.45 7.87
CA TYR A 148 -8.72 -2.76 7.92
C TYR A 148 -8.74 -3.38 9.31
N ARG A 149 -8.65 -2.57 10.37
CA ARG A 149 -8.69 -3.07 11.75
C ARG A 149 -10.09 -3.53 12.16
N ALA A 150 -11.12 -2.78 11.77
CA ALA A 150 -12.51 -3.20 11.93
C ALA A 150 -12.79 -4.51 11.18
N TRP A 151 -12.33 -4.63 9.93
CA TRP A 151 -12.43 -5.88 9.16
C TRP A 151 -11.76 -7.06 9.88
N LEU A 152 -10.55 -6.86 10.42
CA LEU A 152 -9.82 -7.85 11.20
C LEU A 152 -10.61 -8.28 12.44
N PHE A 153 -11.17 -7.32 13.20
CA PHE A 153 -11.97 -7.59 14.38
C PHE A 153 -13.27 -8.34 14.07
N ILE A 154 -13.98 -8.00 13.00
CA ILE A 154 -15.16 -8.73 12.54
C ILE A 154 -14.82 -10.20 12.30
N ARG A 155 -13.70 -10.49 11.60
CA ARG A 155 -13.25 -11.85 11.34
C ARG A 155 -12.95 -12.64 12.62
N GLN A 156 -12.49 -11.95 13.66
CA GLN A 156 -12.21 -12.53 14.99
C GLN A 156 -13.43 -12.55 15.92
N GLN A 157 -14.62 -12.17 15.45
CA GLN A 157 -15.85 -12.04 16.26
C GLN A 157 -15.76 -10.98 17.37
N ARG A 158 -14.82 -10.04 17.26
CA ARG A 158 -14.61 -8.91 18.18
C ARG A 158 -15.46 -7.71 17.75
N THR A 159 -16.77 -7.89 17.82
CA THR A 159 -17.75 -6.97 17.20
C THR A 159 -17.75 -5.59 17.86
N ASP A 160 -17.53 -5.51 19.17
CA ASP A 160 -17.53 -4.24 19.90
C ASP A 160 -16.35 -3.35 19.48
N GLU A 161 -15.15 -3.92 19.37
CA GLU A 161 -13.98 -3.19 18.87
C GLU A 161 -14.13 -2.79 17.40
N ALA A 162 -14.71 -3.66 16.57
CA ALA A 162 -15.01 -3.32 15.17
C ALA A 162 -15.96 -2.12 15.07
N MET A 163 -17.01 -2.10 15.91
CA MET A 163 -17.96 -0.99 15.96
C MET A 163 -17.32 0.30 16.48
N ALA A 164 -16.39 0.20 17.42
CA ALA A 164 -15.63 1.35 17.91
C ALA A 164 -14.79 1.99 16.81
N ASP A 165 -14.14 1.19 15.96
CA ASP A 165 -13.40 1.65 14.79
C ASP A 165 -14.34 2.24 13.71
N CYS A 166 -15.48 1.60 13.44
CA CYS A 166 -16.48 2.10 12.48
C CYS A 166 -17.08 3.47 12.87
N ARG A 167 -17.20 3.76 14.16
CA ARG A 167 -17.71 5.06 14.64
C ARG A 167 -16.74 6.21 14.35
N GLN A 168 -15.46 5.93 14.15
CA GLN A 168 -14.46 6.96 13.84
C GLN A 168 -14.66 7.59 12.45
N PHE A 169 -15.43 6.97 11.55
CA PHE A 169 -15.76 7.55 10.24
C PHE A 169 -16.87 8.63 10.29
N TRP A 170 -17.61 8.72 11.41
CA TRP A 170 -18.85 9.51 11.51
C TRP A 170 -18.72 10.76 12.40
N ASN A 171 -17.55 10.96 13.01
CA ASN A 171 -17.23 12.14 13.81
C ASN A 171 -16.31 13.08 13.03
#